data_AF-A0A6I6A9C6-F1
#
_entry.id   AF-A0A6I6A9C6-F1
#
_cell.length_a   1.000
_cell.length_b   1.000
_cell.length_c   1.000
_cell.angle_alpha   90.00
_cell.angle_beta   90.00
_cell.angle_gamma   90.00
#
_symmetry.space_group_name_H-M   'P 1'
#
loop_
_entity.id
_entity.type
_entity.pdbx_description
1 polymer ?
#
loop_
_entity_poly.entity_id
_entity_poly.type
_entity_poly.pdbx_seq_one_letter_code
_entity_poly.pdbx_strand_id
1 'polypeptide(L)'
;MQRWISVIVVLLLIILVIGLMMPAVEQTRQEARRSQSKYNLKQIGLAVHNYHDAHKCLPPGGVIREDDVSMHGWITMLLPYLDQSDDYSRINFSEPWDQDENRAIYEKSRPVFIIPGNFSRFTSQGYGLTNYLGNPNLLYRNSNVSIEQMSNGTSHTWLAGEVAGNFQPWGYPFNWRPLGTKLCGGPNSFGHPPWQGGHLLFADGSVTFFSENTSDVILEKFAAAPPVPTAEQTQVPDRTFETGDFSWHNQSLQSDPQAEQLYYVHVLRGQTDQPLRIEVYSEVNLEQVPDLPKLRGPDFLFVVDKNTDIAEAIQATSLPKSASPEQLQHNAELLKNLQERLPD
;
A
#
# COMPACT_ATOMS: atom_id res chain seq x y z
N MET A 1 -45.51 -20.05 -37.63
CA MET A 1 -45.77 -19.20 -36.43
C MET A 1 -45.41 -19.90 -35.12
N GLN A 2 -45.84 -21.16 -34.89
CA GLN A 2 -45.63 -21.89 -33.62
C GLN A 2 -44.16 -22.15 -33.21
N ARG A 3 -43.23 -22.31 -34.18
CA ARG A 3 -41.80 -22.52 -33.90
C ARG A 3 -41.13 -21.29 -33.26
N TRP A 4 -41.51 -20.08 -33.67
CA TRP A 4 -40.94 -18.85 -33.12
C TRP A 4 -41.43 -18.55 -31.70
N ILE A 5 -42.70 -18.88 -31.41
CA ILE A 5 -43.28 -18.71 -30.06
C ILE A 5 -42.49 -19.54 -29.04
N SER A 6 -42.19 -20.80 -29.37
CA SER A 6 -41.46 -21.69 -28.46
C SER A 6 -40.04 -21.17 -28.17
N VAL A 7 -39.36 -20.65 -29.18
CA VAL A 7 -38.03 -20.04 -29.04
C VAL A 7 -38.08 -18.78 -28.18
N ILE A 8 -39.09 -17.91 -28.37
CA ILE A 8 -39.27 -16.70 -27.56
C ILE A 8 -39.53 -17.04 -26.10
N VAL A 9 -40.39 -18.03 -25.81
CA VAL A 9 -40.67 -18.45 -24.43
C VAL A 9 -39.41 -18.95 -23.74
N VAL A 10 -38.59 -19.77 -24.43
CA VAL A 10 -37.33 -20.27 -23.88
C VAL A 10 -36.33 -19.13 -23.61
N LEU A 11 -36.21 -18.17 -24.53
CA LEU A 11 -35.38 -16.97 -24.34
C LEU A 11 -35.83 -16.12 -23.14
N LEU A 12 -37.14 -15.90 -22.99
CA LEU A 12 -37.70 -15.16 -21.85
C LEU A 12 -37.42 -15.85 -20.51
N LEU A 13 -37.50 -17.18 -20.48
CA LEU A 13 -37.16 -17.96 -19.28
C LEU A 13 -35.67 -17.85 -18.94
N ILE A 14 -34.77 -17.90 -19.93
CA ILE A 14 -33.32 -17.73 -19.70
C ILE A 14 -33.04 -16.33 -19.12
N ILE A 15 -33.64 -15.27 -19.69
CA ILE A 15 -33.45 -13.90 -19.21
C ILE A 15 -33.96 -13.76 -17.77
N LEU A 16 -35.11 -14.35 -17.43
CA LEU A 16 -35.65 -14.36 -16.08
C LEU A 16 -34.70 -15.04 -15.09
N VAL A 17 -34.19 -16.22 -15.43
CA VAL A 17 -33.25 -16.97 -14.58
C VAL A 17 -31.95 -16.17 -14.36
N ILE A 18 -31.36 -15.61 -15.42
CA ILE A 18 -30.16 -14.76 -15.31
C ILE A 18 -30.43 -13.54 -14.44
N GLY A 19 -31.59 -12.89 -14.61
CA GLY A 19 -31.99 -11.72 -13.82
C GLY A 19 -32.12 -12.02 -12.33
N LEU A 20 -32.58 -13.22 -11.96
CA LEU A 20 -32.66 -13.66 -10.56
C LEU A 20 -31.29 -14.06 -9.98
N MET A 21 -30.34 -14.51 -10.82
CA MET A 21 -29.02 -14.94 -10.37
C MET A 21 -28.03 -13.78 -10.18
N MET A 22 -28.17 -12.68 -10.93
CA MET A 22 -27.23 -11.55 -10.89
C MET A 22 -27.08 -10.91 -9.49
N PRO A 23 -28.17 -10.61 -8.74
CA PRO A 23 -28.04 -10.06 -7.38
C PRO A 23 -27.36 -11.02 -6.40
N ALA A 24 -27.61 -12.33 -6.54
CA ALA A 24 -27.00 -13.35 -5.69
C ALA A 24 -25.49 -13.48 -5.94
N VAL A 25 -25.04 -13.35 -7.20
CA VAL A 25 -23.61 -13.35 -7.56
C VAL A 25 -22.90 -12.14 -6.97
N GLU A 26 -23.54 -10.97 -6.97
CA GLU A 26 -22.96 -9.75 -6.38
C GLU A 26 -22.84 -9.85 -4.86
N GLN A 27 -23.86 -10.35 -4.17
CA GLN A 27 -23.81 -10.62 -2.72
C GLN A 27 -22.66 -11.58 -2.38
N THR A 28 -22.55 -12.69 -3.11
CA THR A 28 -21.47 -13.67 -2.93
C THR A 28 -20.10 -13.04 -3.13
N ARG A 29 -19.93 -12.17 -4.14
CA ARG A 29 -18.67 -11.45 -4.38
C ARG A 29 -18.32 -10.50 -3.24
N GLN A 30 -19.30 -9.81 -2.67
CA GLN A 30 -19.06 -8.92 -1.53
C GLN A 30 -18.69 -9.70 -0.26
N GLU A 31 -19.35 -10.82 0.00
CA GLU A 31 -18.99 -11.72 1.10
C GLU A 31 -17.58 -12.30 0.95
N ALA A 32 -17.19 -12.67 -0.28
CA ALA A 32 -15.84 -13.12 -0.58
C ALA A 32 -14.80 -12.02 -0.33
N ARG A 33 -15.07 -10.78 -0.77
CA ARG A 33 -14.20 -9.61 -0.50
C ARG A 33 -14.06 -9.34 0.99
N ARG A 34 -15.17 -9.39 1.72
CA ARG A 34 -15.20 -9.24 3.18
C ARG A 34 -14.39 -10.33 3.88
N SER A 35 -14.53 -11.58 3.45
CA SER A 35 -13.78 -12.72 3.98
C SER A 35 -12.28 -12.60 3.69
N GLN A 36 -11.92 -12.13 2.50
CA GLN A 36 -10.53 -11.89 2.12
C GLN A 36 -9.90 -10.73 2.91
N SER A 37 -10.65 -9.66 3.18
CA SER A 37 -10.21 -8.56 4.07
C SER A 37 -9.97 -9.03 5.51
N LYS A 38 -10.88 -9.86 6.03
CA LYS A 38 -10.69 -10.54 7.31
C LYS A 38 -9.43 -11.41 7.31
N TYR A 39 -9.15 -12.13 6.21
CA TYR A 39 -7.92 -12.90 6.05
C TYR A 39 -6.67 -12.02 6.02
N ASN A 40 -6.70 -10.88 5.33
CA ASN A 40 -5.61 -9.91 5.33
C ASN A 40 -5.29 -9.42 6.75
N LEU A 41 -6.30 -9.05 7.55
CA LEU A 41 -6.12 -8.71 8.97
C LEU A 41 -5.58 -9.88 9.79
N LYS A 42 -5.98 -11.13 9.49
CA LYS A 42 -5.41 -12.33 10.13
C LYS A 42 -3.93 -12.49 9.81
N GLN A 43 -3.51 -12.25 8.57
CA GLN A 43 -2.09 -12.28 8.18
C GLN A 43 -1.31 -11.18 8.89
N ILE A 44 -1.86 -9.95 8.96
CA ILE A 44 -1.26 -8.85 9.72
C ILE A 44 -1.13 -9.22 11.21
N GLY A 45 -2.17 -9.76 11.83
CA GLY A 45 -2.14 -10.19 13.23
C GLY A 45 -1.10 -11.28 13.50
N LEU A 46 -1.00 -12.28 12.62
CA LEU A 46 0.03 -13.31 12.70
C LEU A 46 1.44 -12.71 12.58
N ALA A 47 1.65 -11.79 11.64
CA ALA A 47 2.92 -11.09 11.48
C ALA A 47 3.30 -10.29 12.72
N VAL A 48 2.33 -9.62 13.35
CA VAL A 48 2.55 -8.89 14.61
C VAL A 48 2.92 -9.82 15.76
N HIS A 49 2.27 -10.98 15.89
CA HIS A 49 2.66 -11.98 16.89
C HIS A 49 4.07 -12.52 16.66
N ASN A 50 4.43 -12.83 15.41
CA ASN A 50 5.79 -13.28 15.08
C ASN A 50 6.83 -12.20 15.39
N TYR A 51 6.52 -10.93 15.10
CA TYR A 51 7.37 -9.80 15.48
C TYR A 51 7.53 -9.73 17.00
N HIS A 52 6.44 -9.82 17.76
CA HIS A 52 6.45 -9.82 19.22
C HIS A 52 7.24 -10.98 19.81
N ASP A 53 7.13 -12.18 19.25
CA ASP A 53 7.88 -13.34 19.73
C ASP A 53 9.39 -13.15 19.58
N ALA A 54 9.82 -12.48 18.50
CA ALA A 54 11.21 -12.15 18.24
C ALA A 54 11.74 -10.94 19.06
N HIS A 55 10.93 -9.89 19.22
CA HIS A 55 11.37 -8.59 19.77
C HIS A 55 10.88 -8.32 21.20
N LYS A 56 9.97 -9.14 21.72
CA LYS A 56 9.32 -9.01 23.05
C LYS A 56 8.48 -7.75 23.25
N CYS A 57 8.16 -7.06 22.16
CA CYS A 57 7.22 -5.96 22.10
C CYS A 57 6.50 -5.96 20.74
N LEU A 58 5.38 -5.26 20.65
CA LEU A 58 4.75 -4.92 19.38
C LEU A 58 5.69 -4.03 18.55
N PRO A 59 5.54 -3.99 17.22
CA PRO A 59 6.32 -3.06 16.40
C PRO A 59 6.03 -1.61 16.83
N PRO A 60 7.03 -0.72 16.82
CA PRO A 60 6.78 0.70 17.03
C PRO A 60 5.80 1.19 15.97
N GLY A 61 4.80 2.00 16.36
CA GLY A 61 3.85 2.59 15.43
C GLY A 61 4.54 3.27 14.25
N GLY A 62 5.59 4.00 14.58
CA GLY A 62 6.60 4.47 13.65
C GLY A 62 7.88 4.77 14.40
N VAL A 63 9.00 4.67 13.69
CA VAL A 63 10.30 5.14 14.15
C VAL A 63 10.45 6.59 13.70
N ILE A 64 10.57 7.51 14.66
CA ILE A 64 10.77 8.93 14.40
C ILE A 64 12.05 9.34 15.13
N ARG A 65 12.98 9.93 14.38
CA ARG A 65 14.26 10.39 14.90
C ARG A 65 14.09 11.65 15.76
N GLU A 66 15.07 11.96 16.60
CA GLU A 66 15.02 13.10 17.55
C GLU A 66 14.84 14.47 16.87
N ASP A 67 15.24 14.60 15.60
CA ASP A 67 15.05 15.79 14.76
C ASP A 67 13.70 15.79 14.01
N ASP A 68 12.73 15.01 14.49
CA ASP A 68 11.38 14.82 13.92
C ASP A 68 11.35 14.20 12.50
N VAL A 69 12.48 13.64 12.05
CA VAL A 69 12.53 12.95 10.77
C VAL A 69 11.80 11.61 10.84
N SER A 70 10.84 11.46 9.93
CA SER A 70 9.97 10.30 9.80
C SER A 70 10.73 9.14 9.16
N MET A 71 11.12 8.15 9.95
CA MET A 71 11.86 6.99 9.45
C MET A 71 10.87 5.97 8.86
N HIS A 72 10.46 4.93 9.60
CA HIS A 72 9.63 3.84 9.04
C HIS A 72 8.43 3.51 9.92
N GLY A 73 7.29 3.17 9.31
CA GLY A 73 6.08 2.75 10.02
C GLY A 73 6.05 1.29 10.44
N TRP A 74 5.14 0.94 11.37
CA TRP A 74 4.97 -0.41 11.91
C TRP A 74 4.77 -1.49 10.83
N ILE A 75 4.06 -1.17 9.75
CA ILE A 75 3.84 -2.10 8.63
C ILE A 75 5.16 -2.50 7.95
N THR A 76 6.14 -1.59 7.90
CA THR A 76 7.50 -1.89 7.39
C THR A 76 8.14 -3.01 8.21
N MET A 77 7.99 -2.96 9.53
CA MET A 77 8.57 -3.93 10.46
C MET A 77 7.94 -5.33 10.33
N LEU A 78 6.77 -5.42 9.67
CA LEU A 78 6.07 -6.67 9.45
C LEU A 78 6.44 -7.37 8.15
N LEU A 79 7.14 -6.71 7.23
CA LEU A 79 7.47 -7.28 5.91
C LEU A 79 8.14 -8.67 5.99
N PRO A 80 9.12 -8.94 6.88
CA PRO A 80 9.74 -10.26 6.97
C PRO A 80 8.76 -11.37 7.34
N TYR A 81 7.70 -11.03 8.08
CA TYR A 81 6.67 -11.96 8.55
C TYR A 81 5.45 -12.05 7.63
N LEU A 82 5.50 -11.36 6.48
CA LEU A 82 4.47 -11.34 5.45
C LEU A 82 5.01 -11.85 4.11
N ASP A 83 6.05 -12.69 4.14
CA ASP A 83 6.75 -13.19 2.95
C ASP A 83 7.33 -12.07 2.06
N GLN A 84 7.73 -10.94 2.66
CA GLN A 84 8.36 -9.80 1.98
C GLN A 84 9.78 -9.54 2.51
N SER A 85 10.48 -10.59 2.93
CA SER A 85 11.86 -10.51 3.46
C SER A 85 12.84 -9.89 2.47
N ASP A 86 12.68 -10.19 1.17
CA ASP A 86 13.52 -9.65 0.10
C ASP A 86 13.42 -8.12 0.04
N ASP A 87 12.18 -7.60 0.06
CA ASP A 87 11.93 -6.15 0.07
C ASP A 87 12.43 -5.50 1.36
N TYR A 88 12.25 -6.15 2.52
CA TYR A 88 12.74 -5.65 3.80
C TYR A 88 14.26 -5.50 3.83
N SER A 89 14.99 -6.49 3.30
CA SER A 89 16.46 -6.49 3.26
C SER A 89 17.07 -5.37 2.41
N ARG A 90 16.27 -4.78 1.52
CA ARG A 90 16.67 -3.70 0.61
C ARG A 90 16.41 -2.30 1.18
N ILE A 91 15.69 -2.20 2.30
CA ILE A 91 15.42 -0.91 2.92
C ILE A 91 16.69 -0.40 3.60
N ASN A 92 17.09 0.82 3.26
CA ASN A 92 18.11 1.53 4.01
C ASN A 92 17.46 2.18 5.24
N PHE A 93 17.58 1.53 6.39
CA PHE A 93 17.03 2.01 7.67
C PHE A 93 17.71 3.26 8.24
N SER A 94 18.81 3.70 7.63
CA SER A 94 19.48 4.95 7.99
C SER A 94 18.84 6.17 7.32
N GLU A 95 18.01 5.95 6.29
CA GLU A 95 17.33 6.98 5.52
C GLU A 95 15.82 6.98 5.78
N PRO A 96 15.14 8.14 5.69
CA PRO A 96 13.68 8.22 5.74
C PRO A 96 12.98 7.28 4.75
N TRP A 97 11.75 6.87 5.07
CA TRP A 97 10.97 5.99 4.19
C TRP A 97 10.70 6.58 2.79
N ASP A 98 10.61 7.91 2.65
CA ASP A 98 10.26 8.60 1.41
C ASP A 98 11.46 9.11 0.61
N GLN A 99 12.69 8.78 1.03
CA GLN A 99 13.91 9.03 0.25
C GLN A 99 13.99 8.14 -0.99
N ASP A 100 14.76 8.60 -1.97
CA ASP A 100 14.91 7.97 -3.28
C ASP A 100 15.42 6.51 -3.18
N GLU A 101 16.34 6.22 -2.27
CA GLU A 101 16.89 4.85 -2.07
C GLU A 101 15.83 3.85 -1.59
N ASN A 102 14.85 4.31 -0.82
CA ASN A 102 13.79 3.48 -0.24
C ASN A 102 12.52 3.47 -1.10
N ARG A 103 12.37 4.46 -1.99
CA ARG A 103 11.11 4.74 -2.70
C ARG A 103 10.58 3.53 -3.47
N ALA A 104 11.41 2.87 -4.26
CA ALA A 104 11.01 1.72 -5.08
C ALA A 104 10.39 0.58 -4.27
N ILE A 105 10.70 0.48 -2.97
CA ILE A 105 10.06 -0.48 -2.07
C ILE A 105 8.66 0.01 -1.69
N TYR A 106 8.53 1.26 -1.27
CA TYR A 106 7.28 1.87 -0.79
C TYR A 106 6.26 2.20 -1.88
N GLU A 107 6.69 2.24 -3.14
CA GLU A 107 5.81 2.36 -4.31
C GLU A 107 5.13 1.05 -4.71
N LYS A 108 5.47 -0.08 -4.06
CA LYS A 108 4.79 -1.35 -4.33
C LYS A 108 3.41 -1.39 -3.65
N SER A 109 2.37 -1.68 -4.43
CA SER A 109 1.06 -2.03 -3.88
C SER A 109 1.05 -3.50 -3.47
N ARG A 110 0.63 -3.78 -2.22
CA ARG A 110 0.60 -5.15 -1.69
C ARG A 110 -0.85 -5.56 -1.41
N PRO A 111 -1.34 -6.67 -1.99
CA PRO A 111 -2.72 -7.11 -1.80
C PRO A 111 -3.12 -7.29 -0.32
N VAL A 112 -2.18 -7.69 0.55
CA VAL A 112 -2.41 -7.85 1.99
C VAL A 112 -2.76 -6.53 2.70
N PHE A 113 -2.33 -5.38 2.17
CA PHE A 113 -2.62 -4.06 2.76
C PHE A 113 -3.85 -3.38 2.17
N ILE A 114 -4.51 -3.99 1.18
CA ILE A 114 -5.66 -3.40 0.50
C ILE A 114 -6.92 -4.18 0.83
N ILE A 115 -8.03 -3.46 1.04
CA ILE A 115 -9.36 -4.05 1.14
C ILE A 115 -9.80 -4.48 -0.27
N PRO A 116 -10.16 -5.76 -0.50
CA PRO A 116 -10.62 -6.22 -1.80
C PRO A 116 -11.86 -5.45 -2.27
N GLY A 117 -11.78 -4.84 -3.46
CA GLY A 117 -12.83 -3.97 -3.99
C GLY A 117 -12.50 -2.48 -3.90
N ASN A 118 -11.47 -2.08 -3.13
CA ASN A 118 -10.87 -0.75 -3.28
C ASN A 118 -10.00 -0.71 -4.53
N PHE A 119 -10.27 0.28 -5.38
CA PHE A 119 -9.57 0.47 -6.65
C PHE A 119 -8.33 1.35 -6.51
N SER A 120 -8.34 2.32 -5.59
CA SER A 120 -7.16 3.14 -5.32
C SER A 120 -6.04 2.32 -4.70
N ARG A 121 -4.89 2.28 -5.38
CA ARG A 121 -3.69 1.53 -4.95
C ARG A 121 -2.52 2.41 -4.58
N PHE A 122 -2.48 3.64 -5.07
CA PHE A 122 -1.36 4.54 -4.89
C PHE A 122 -1.82 5.96 -4.52
N THR A 123 -0.89 6.73 -3.97
CA THR A 123 -1.02 8.19 -3.83
C THR A 123 -0.69 8.90 -5.14
N SER A 124 -0.96 10.21 -5.25
CA SER A 124 -0.49 11.03 -6.37
C SER A 124 1.04 11.17 -6.46
N GLN A 125 1.75 10.79 -5.39
CA GLN A 125 3.22 10.68 -5.36
C GLN A 125 3.73 9.26 -5.68
N GLY A 126 2.83 8.30 -5.93
CA GLY A 126 3.18 6.94 -6.37
C GLY A 126 3.34 5.91 -5.26
N TYR A 127 3.33 6.32 -3.98
CA TYR A 127 3.43 5.38 -2.86
C TYR A 127 2.23 4.44 -2.76
N GLY A 128 2.49 3.15 -2.51
CA GLY A 128 1.46 2.13 -2.30
C GLY A 128 0.66 2.38 -1.02
N LEU A 129 -0.66 2.23 -1.10
CA LEU A 129 -1.57 2.50 0.02
C LEU A 129 -1.69 1.32 1.00
N THR A 130 -2.13 1.64 2.21
CA THR A 130 -2.77 0.71 3.15
C THR A 130 -4.22 1.12 3.41
N ASN A 131 -5.08 0.13 3.65
CA ASN A 131 -6.46 0.30 4.11
C ASN A 131 -6.66 -0.19 5.55
N TYR A 132 -5.56 -0.50 6.24
CA TYR A 132 -5.56 -0.89 7.64
C TYR A 132 -4.63 0.02 8.42
N LEU A 133 -5.15 0.64 9.49
CA LEU A 133 -4.37 1.48 10.39
C LEU A 133 -4.40 0.95 11.82
N GLY A 134 -3.35 1.28 12.56
CA GLY A 134 -3.10 0.81 13.92
C GLY A 134 -3.87 1.56 15.01
N ASN A 135 -3.96 0.92 16.17
CA ASN A 135 -4.42 1.50 17.41
C ASN A 135 -3.35 2.45 17.99
N PRO A 136 -3.63 3.75 18.17
CA PRO A 136 -2.67 4.71 18.74
C PRO A 136 -2.25 4.34 20.16
N ASN A 137 -3.01 3.53 20.89
CA ASN A 137 -2.61 3.09 22.23
C ASN A 137 -1.45 2.09 22.22
N LEU A 138 -1.29 1.35 21.11
CA LEU A 138 -0.30 0.28 20.96
C LEU A 138 0.81 0.65 19.97
N LEU A 139 0.41 1.29 18.88
CA LEU A 139 1.20 1.57 17.69
C LEU A 139 1.37 3.08 17.54
N TYR A 140 1.99 3.73 18.53
CA TYR A 140 2.32 5.16 18.50
C TYR A 140 3.80 5.40 18.20
N ARG A 141 4.20 6.68 18.12
CA ARG A 141 5.59 7.11 17.88
C ARG A 141 6.56 6.44 18.85
N ASN A 142 7.56 5.75 18.30
CA ASN A 142 8.63 5.08 19.05
C ASN A 142 8.12 4.13 20.16
N SER A 143 6.93 3.54 19.98
CA SER A 143 6.33 2.67 20.99
C SER A 143 7.12 1.36 21.17
N ASN A 144 7.05 0.80 22.38
CA ASN A 144 7.63 -0.49 22.76
C ASN A 144 6.65 -1.30 23.62
N VAL A 145 5.36 -1.21 23.28
CA VAL A 145 4.28 -1.85 24.05
C VAL A 145 4.41 -3.36 23.97
N SER A 146 4.36 -4.06 25.10
CA SER A 146 4.31 -5.52 25.15
C SER A 146 2.88 -6.01 25.44
N ILE A 147 2.59 -7.27 25.11
CA ILE A 147 1.26 -7.86 25.32
C ILE A 147 0.87 -7.86 26.81
N GLU A 148 1.82 -7.98 27.72
CA GLU A 148 1.60 -8.00 29.17
C GLU A 148 1.06 -6.67 29.71
N GLN A 149 1.26 -5.56 28.98
CA GLN A 149 0.74 -4.24 29.37
C GLN A 149 -0.77 -4.10 29.13
N MET A 150 -1.39 -5.05 28.43
CA MET A 150 -2.82 -5.04 28.09
C MET A 150 -3.67 -5.55 29.25
N SER A 151 -3.86 -4.73 30.29
CA SER A 151 -4.52 -5.17 31.54
C SER A 151 -6.00 -5.55 31.38
N ASN A 152 -6.67 -5.15 30.29
CA ASN A 152 -8.03 -5.58 29.94
C ASN A 152 -8.07 -6.95 29.24
N GLY A 153 -6.90 -7.55 28.99
CA GLY A 153 -6.73 -8.76 28.20
C GLY A 153 -6.63 -8.48 26.69
N THR A 154 -5.98 -9.41 25.99
CA THR A 154 -5.72 -9.32 24.55
C THR A 154 -6.99 -9.38 23.69
N SER A 155 -8.01 -10.12 24.14
CA SER A 155 -9.31 -10.23 23.45
C SER A 155 -10.19 -8.98 23.55
N HIS A 156 -9.85 -8.03 24.43
CA HIS A 156 -10.56 -6.76 24.60
C HIS A 156 -9.72 -5.55 24.15
N THR A 157 -8.56 -5.82 23.55
CA THR A 157 -7.62 -4.80 23.10
C THR A 157 -7.50 -4.90 21.59
N TRP A 158 -8.06 -3.94 20.86
CA TRP A 158 -7.95 -3.89 19.41
C TRP A 158 -6.55 -3.42 18.98
N LEU A 159 -6.06 -3.91 17.85
CA LEU A 159 -4.71 -3.69 17.35
C LEU A 159 -4.67 -2.86 16.08
N ALA A 160 -5.49 -3.23 15.10
CA ALA A 160 -5.63 -2.52 13.83
C ALA A 160 -7.05 -2.69 13.30
N GLY A 161 -7.44 -1.85 12.35
CA GLY A 161 -8.77 -1.92 11.76
C GLY A 161 -8.80 -1.41 10.32
N GLU A 162 -9.85 -1.81 9.62
CA GLU A 162 -10.18 -1.30 8.28
C GLU A 162 -10.54 0.20 8.37
N VAL A 163 -10.00 1.04 7.49
CA VAL A 163 -10.30 2.47 7.46
C VAL A 163 -11.19 2.88 6.29
N ALA A 164 -12.04 3.89 6.52
CA ALA A 164 -13.09 4.28 5.56
C ALA A 164 -12.58 5.21 4.44
N GLY A 165 -11.46 5.90 4.67
CA GLY A 165 -10.88 6.85 3.74
C GLY A 165 -9.60 7.48 4.27
N ASN A 166 -9.18 8.58 3.64
CA ASN A 166 -7.89 9.24 3.90
C ASN A 166 -6.78 8.20 4.05
N PHE A 167 -6.69 7.32 3.04
CA PHE A 167 -5.71 6.24 3.02
C PHE A 167 -4.31 6.83 3.02
N GLN A 168 -3.39 6.09 3.62
CA GLN A 168 -2.01 6.51 3.80
C GLN A 168 -1.10 5.53 3.08
N PRO A 169 0.11 5.95 2.66
CA PRO A 169 1.15 5.03 2.24
C PRO A 169 1.38 3.96 3.30
N TRP A 170 1.49 2.70 2.92
CA TRP A 170 1.74 1.63 3.90
C TRP A 170 3.09 1.82 4.63
N GLY A 171 4.05 2.51 4.02
CA GLY A 171 5.33 2.86 4.63
C GLY A 171 5.29 4.02 5.62
N TYR A 172 4.23 4.83 5.59
CA TYR A 172 4.14 6.07 6.35
C TYR A 172 4.30 5.83 7.86
N PRO A 173 5.20 6.54 8.55
CA PRO A 173 5.44 6.30 9.97
C PRO A 173 4.28 6.61 10.91
N PHE A 174 3.23 7.32 10.47
CA PHE A 174 2.08 7.67 11.31
C PHE A 174 0.80 6.90 10.93
N ASN A 175 0.95 5.61 10.61
CA ASN A 175 -0.13 4.70 10.19
C ASN A 175 -1.05 4.24 11.35
N TRP A 176 -1.54 5.19 12.16
CA TRP A 176 -2.53 5.00 13.22
C TRP A 176 -3.54 6.15 13.23
N ARG A 177 -4.70 5.93 13.84
CA ARG A 177 -5.64 7.01 14.18
C ARG A 177 -6.59 6.57 15.30
N PRO A 178 -7.20 7.51 16.06
CA PRO A 178 -8.20 7.15 17.07
C PRO A 178 -9.38 6.38 16.47
N LEU A 179 -9.91 5.40 17.21
CA LEU A 179 -11.06 4.61 16.78
C LEU A 179 -12.31 5.48 16.53
N GLY A 180 -12.46 6.55 17.34
CA GLY A 180 -13.63 7.41 17.33
C GLY A 180 -14.86 6.75 17.97
N THR A 181 -16.01 7.41 17.85
CA THR A 181 -17.29 6.97 18.43
C THR A 181 -18.24 6.37 17.41
N LYS A 182 -17.85 6.33 16.13
CA LYS A 182 -18.67 5.81 15.04
C LYS A 182 -17.83 5.22 13.91
N LEU A 183 -18.17 4.01 13.47
CA LEU A 183 -17.63 3.42 12.25
C LEU A 183 -18.35 3.98 11.03
N CYS A 184 -17.64 4.10 9.91
CA CYS A 184 -18.16 4.71 8.67
C CYS A 184 -18.68 6.15 8.87
N GLY A 185 -18.18 6.87 9.88
CA GLY A 185 -18.56 8.24 10.22
C GLY A 185 -17.95 9.34 9.33
N GLY A 186 -17.10 8.95 8.36
CA GLY A 186 -16.41 9.86 7.46
C GLY A 186 -15.03 9.33 7.05
N PRO A 187 -14.25 10.08 6.24
CA PRO A 187 -12.97 9.60 5.72
C PRO A 187 -11.91 9.37 6.81
N ASN A 188 -12.03 10.02 7.97
CA ASN A 188 -11.13 9.80 9.11
C ASN A 188 -11.56 8.65 10.03
N SER A 189 -12.68 7.98 9.77
CA SER A 189 -13.17 6.88 10.62
C SER A 189 -12.62 5.51 10.22
N PHE A 190 -12.73 4.56 11.13
CA PHE A 190 -12.64 3.13 10.81
C PHE A 190 -13.95 2.64 10.18
N GLY A 191 -13.87 1.57 9.39
CA GLY A 191 -15.00 0.96 8.68
C GLY A 191 -14.78 0.88 7.18
N HIS A 192 -15.65 0.16 6.50
CA HIS A 192 -15.75 0.09 5.06
C HIS A 192 -17.22 0.39 4.67
N PRO A 193 -17.52 1.62 4.18
CA PRO A 193 -18.91 2.04 3.93
C PRO A 193 -19.74 1.08 3.05
N PRO A 194 -19.19 0.44 2.00
CA PRO A 194 -19.91 -0.57 1.22
C PRO A 194 -20.41 -1.78 2.04
N TRP A 195 -19.83 -2.06 3.21
CA TRP A 195 -20.25 -3.12 4.12
C TRP A 195 -21.05 -2.62 5.33
N GLN A 196 -21.30 -1.31 5.45
CA GLN A 196 -22.01 -0.71 6.59
C GLN A 196 -21.39 -1.09 7.95
N GLY A 197 -20.07 -1.12 8.00
CA GLY A 197 -19.29 -1.57 9.14
C GLY A 197 -17.86 -1.89 8.73
N GLY A 198 -17.09 -2.51 9.62
CA GLY A 198 -15.73 -2.95 9.31
C GLY A 198 -15.19 -3.92 10.34
N HIS A 199 -14.05 -4.51 10.03
CA HIS A 199 -13.35 -5.40 10.92
C HIS A 199 -12.33 -4.67 11.78
N LEU A 200 -12.25 -5.11 13.03
CA LEU A 200 -11.15 -4.83 13.93
C LEU A 200 -10.40 -6.14 14.21
N LEU A 201 -9.08 -6.07 14.12
CA LEU A 201 -8.15 -7.07 14.61
C LEU A 201 -7.89 -6.82 16.10
N PHE A 202 -7.94 -7.85 16.91
CA PHE A 202 -7.61 -7.82 18.33
C PHE A 202 -6.20 -8.36 18.58
N ALA A 203 -5.64 -8.00 19.74
CA ALA A 203 -4.29 -8.40 20.13
C ALA A 203 -4.16 -9.90 20.46
N ASP A 204 -5.27 -10.65 20.52
CA ASP A 204 -5.28 -12.12 20.56
C ASP A 204 -5.27 -12.75 19.16
N GLY A 205 -5.18 -11.93 18.11
CA GLY A 205 -5.24 -12.34 16.71
C GLY A 205 -6.66 -12.59 16.19
N SER A 206 -7.71 -12.44 17.01
CA SER A 206 -9.10 -12.55 16.55
C SER A 206 -9.49 -11.35 15.67
N VAL A 207 -10.37 -11.58 14.70
CA VAL A 207 -10.84 -10.52 13.79
C VAL A 207 -12.36 -10.53 13.80
N THR A 208 -12.94 -9.43 14.23
CA THR A 208 -14.38 -9.30 14.50
C THR A 208 -14.95 -8.16 13.68
N PHE A 209 -16.11 -8.39 13.08
CA PHE A 209 -16.85 -7.37 12.35
C PHE A 209 -17.76 -6.59 13.28
N PHE A 210 -17.75 -5.28 13.14
CA PHE A 210 -18.64 -4.35 13.83
C PHE A 210 -19.45 -3.58 12.81
N SER A 211 -20.76 -3.47 13.04
CA SER A 211 -21.65 -2.65 12.20
C SER A 211 -21.43 -1.17 12.48
N GLU A 212 -21.74 -0.30 11.52
CA GLU A 212 -21.82 1.16 11.71
C GLU A 212 -22.83 1.58 12.80
N ASN A 213 -23.76 0.69 13.17
CA ASN A 213 -24.72 0.87 14.26
C ASN A 213 -24.20 0.38 15.62
N THR A 214 -22.93 0.00 15.72
CA THR A 214 -22.30 -0.36 17.01
C THR A 214 -22.36 0.85 17.95
N SER A 215 -22.77 0.64 19.21
CA SER A 215 -22.86 1.71 20.20
C SER A 215 -21.50 2.38 20.41
N ASP A 216 -21.53 3.71 20.43
CA ASP A 216 -20.45 4.59 20.88
C ASP A 216 -19.79 4.12 22.18
N VAL A 217 -20.57 3.72 23.20
CA VAL A 217 -20.06 3.21 24.48
C VAL A 217 -19.13 1.99 24.30
N ILE A 218 -19.38 1.13 23.31
CA ILE A 218 -18.50 -0.01 23.03
C ILE A 218 -17.19 0.47 22.40
N LEU A 219 -17.28 1.38 21.43
CA LEU A 219 -16.11 1.92 20.73
C LEU A 219 -15.23 2.77 21.67
N GLU A 220 -15.84 3.55 22.56
CA GLU A 220 -15.16 4.31 23.60
C GLU A 220 -14.41 3.40 24.58
N LYS A 221 -15.00 2.27 24.99
CA LYS A 221 -14.31 1.27 25.81
C LYS A 221 -13.08 0.69 25.12
N PHE A 222 -13.16 0.42 23.82
CA PHE A 222 -12.01 -0.05 23.05
C PHE A 222 -10.95 1.04 22.86
N ALA A 223 -11.35 2.28 22.61
CA ALA A 223 -10.44 3.40 22.47
C ALA A 223 -9.70 3.74 23.77
N ALA A 224 -10.34 3.54 24.92
CA ALA A 224 -9.76 3.77 26.24
C ALA A 224 -9.02 2.55 26.82
N ALA A 225 -8.93 1.43 26.09
CA ALA A 225 -8.29 0.22 26.59
C ALA A 225 -6.78 0.44 26.80
N PRO A 226 -6.22 0.01 27.96
CA PRO A 226 -4.81 0.19 28.29
C PRO A 226 -3.89 -0.72 27.46
N PRO A 227 -2.61 -0.35 27.28
CA PRO A 227 -1.96 0.86 27.82
C PRO A 227 -2.46 2.15 27.16
N VAL A 228 -2.43 3.28 27.88
CA VAL A 228 -2.83 4.59 27.34
C VAL A 228 -1.61 5.51 27.27
N PRO A 229 -1.14 5.87 26.07
CA PRO A 229 0.00 6.77 25.88
C PRO A 229 -0.36 8.23 26.16
N THR A 230 0.66 9.07 26.19
CA THR A 230 0.48 10.53 26.24
C THR A 230 -0.06 11.09 24.92
N ALA A 231 -0.62 12.31 24.97
CA ALA A 231 -1.11 13.00 23.78
C ALA A 231 0.02 13.29 22.77
N GLU A 232 1.22 13.60 23.27
CA GLU A 232 2.40 13.86 22.43
C GLU A 232 2.84 12.61 21.66
N GLN A 233 2.84 11.44 22.31
CA GLN A 233 3.18 10.16 21.69
C GLN A 233 2.24 9.78 20.55
N THR A 234 0.96 10.13 20.66
CA THR A 234 -0.06 9.77 19.66
C THR A 234 -0.28 10.84 18.59
N GLN A 235 0.38 11.99 18.72
CA GLN A 235 0.26 13.09 17.78
C GLN A 235 0.71 12.66 16.38
N VAL A 236 -0.11 13.01 15.38
CA VAL A 236 0.18 12.80 13.97
C VAL A 236 0.33 14.15 13.26
N PRO A 237 1.20 14.28 12.25
CA PRO A 237 1.26 15.47 11.41
C PRO A 237 -0.07 15.74 10.72
N ASP A 238 -0.40 17.02 10.52
CA ASP A 238 -1.53 17.42 9.67
C ASP A 238 -1.15 17.24 8.20
N ARG A 239 -1.17 15.97 7.76
CA ARG A 239 -0.80 15.53 6.41
C ARG A 239 -1.87 14.60 5.88
N THR A 240 -2.44 14.97 4.74
CA THR A 240 -3.34 14.11 3.95
C THR A 240 -2.66 13.75 2.64
N PHE A 241 -2.82 12.50 2.22
CA PHE A 241 -2.31 12.04 0.93
C PHE A 241 -3.44 12.06 -0.08
N GLU A 242 -3.17 12.64 -1.24
CA GLU A 242 -4.09 12.55 -2.37
C GLU A 242 -4.07 11.12 -2.91
N THR A 243 -5.24 10.51 -2.99
CA THR A 243 -5.43 9.14 -3.47
C THR A 243 -6.41 9.13 -4.62
N GLY A 244 -6.21 8.24 -5.58
CA GLY A 244 -7.02 8.23 -6.80
C GLY A 244 -6.78 6.99 -7.63
N ASP A 245 -7.13 7.10 -8.91
CA ASP A 245 -6.79 6.12 -9.92
C ASP A 245 -5.43 6.50 -10.52
N PHE A 246 -4.40 6.15 -9.75
CA PHE A 246 -3.01 6.31 -10.14
C PHE A 246 -2.46 4.93 -10.48
N SER A 247 -1.55 4.86 -11.45
CA SER A 247 -0.92 3.60 -11.82
C SER A 247 0.49 3.81 -12.36
N TRP A 248 1.35 2.83 -12.09
CA TRP A 248 2.72 2.79 -12.57
C TRP A 248 2.82 2.02 -13.87
N HIS A 249 3.51 2.60 -14.85
CA HIS A 249 3.79 1.99 -16.14
C HIS A 249 5.30 1.97 -16.41
N ASN A 250 5.80 0.79 -16.78
CA ASN A 250 7.20 0.64 -17.19
C ASN A 250 7.31 0.76 -18.70
N GLN A 251 8.30 1.50 -19.16
CA GLN A 251 8.69 1.56 -20.56
C GLN A 251 10.19 1.35 -20.68
N SER A 252 10.60 0.27 -21.36
CA SER A 252 12.02 -0.03 -21.56
C SER A 252 12.73 1.06 -22.36
N LEU A 253 13.95 1.39 -21.95
CA LEU A 253 14.89 2.21 -22.69
C LEU A 253 15.73 1.31 -23.60
N GLN A 254 16.07 1.81 -24.79
CA GLN A 254 16.92 1.10 -25.73
C GLN A 254 18.34 0.96 -25.17
N SER A 255 18.84 -0.26 -25.16
CA SER A 255 20.20 -0.62 -24.76
C SER A 255 20.64 -1.84 -25.56
N ASP A 256 21.91 -2.20 -25.49
CA ASP A 256 22.45 -3.43 -26.05
C ASP A 256 21.75 -4.63 -25.41
N PRO A 257 21.11 -5.52 -26.19
CA PRO A 257 20.46 -6.72 -25.66
C PRO A 257 21.41 -7.66 -24.88
N GLN A 258 22.72 -7.57 -25.12
CA GLN A 258 23.75 -8.32 -24.40
C GLN A 258 24.32 -7.56 -23.20
N ALA A 259 23.83 -6.35 -22.91
CA ALA A 259 24.25 -5.62 -21.72
C ALA A 259 23.83 -6.37 -20.45
N GLU A 260 24.71 -6.29 -19.44
CA GLU A 260 24.44 -6.81 -18.09
C GLU A 260 23.32 -6.04 -17.37
N GLN A 261 22.94 -4.85 -17.88
CA GLN A 261 21.92 -3.97 -17.30
C GLN A 261 20.85 -3.66 -18.34
N LEU A 262 19.60 -3.82 -17.92
CA LEU A 262 18.42 -3.29 -18.60
C LEU A 262 18.05 -1.95 -17.98
N TYR A 263 17.46 -1.08 -18.78
CA TYR A 263 17.07 0.26 -18.35
C TYR A 263 15.61 0.48 -18.69
N TYR A 264 14.88 1.14 -17.79
CA TYR A 264 13.48 1.46 -18.03
C TYR A 264 13.09 2.76 -17.35
N VAL A 265 12.04 3.37 -17.89
CA VAL A 265 11.34 4.51 -17.32
C VAL A 265 10.13 3.98 -16.55
N HIS A 266 10.03 4.36 -15.28
CA HIS A 266 8.89 4.13 -14.41
C HIS A 266 8.05 5.41 -14.40
N VAL A 267 6.84 5.35 -14.96
CA VAL A 267 5.98 6.52 -15.13
C VAL A 267 4.72 6.37 -14.30
N LEU A 268 4.51 7.27 -13.34
CA LEU A 268 3.26 7.40 -12.60
C LEU A 268 2.28 8.18 -13.45
N ARG A 269 1.09 7.62 -13.65
CA ARG A 269 0.03 8.26 -14.44
C ARG A 269 -1.22 8.45 -13.59
N GLY A 270 -1.92 9.55 -13.83
CA GLY A 270 -3.24 9.82 -13.27
C GLY A 270 -4.40 9.38 -14.17
N GLN A 271 -5.62 9.77 -13.80
CA GLN A 271 -6.87 9.41 -14.48
C GLN A 271 -6.93 9.74 -15.99
N THR A 272 -6.17 10.73 -16.44
CA THR A 272 -6.14 11.21 -17.83
C THR A 272 -4.98 10.66 -18.65
N ASP A 273 -4.26 9.65 -18.15
CA ASP A 273 -3.00 9.14 -18.71
C ASP A 273 -1.87 10.20 -18.75
N GLN A 274 -2.05 11.32 -18.05
CA GLN A 274 -1.02 12.34 -17.89
C GLN A 274 0.08 11.81 -16.95
N PRO A 275 1.37 11.93 -17.33
CA PRO A 275 2.46 11.61 -16.43
C PRO A 275 2.51 12.62 -15.28
N LEU A 276 2.60 12.10 -14.06
CA LEU A 276 2.71 12.88 -12.82
C LEU A 276 4.12 12.81 -12.25
N ARG A 277 4.79 11.68 -12.47
CA ARG A 277 6.15 11.43 -12.01
C ARG A 277 6.84 10.49 -12.99
N ILE A 278 8.11 10.77 -13.26
CA ILE A 278 8.92 9.98 -14.17
C ILE A 278 10.22 9.67 -13.44
N GLU A 279 10.55 8.40 -13.35
CA GLU A 279 11.75 7.91 -12.69
C GLU A 279 12.47 6.96 -13.64
N VAL A 280 13.79 6.98 -13.62
CA VAL A 280 14.62 6.12 -14.46
C VAL A 280 15.36 5.16 -13.56
N TYR A 281 15.30 3.88 -13.92
CA TYR A 281 15.91 2.78 -13.19
C TYR A 281 16.76 1.94 -14.13
N SER A 282 17.73 1.24 -13.54
CA SER A 282 18.37 0.09 -14.15
C SER A 282 18.09 -1.17 -13.34
N GLU A 283 18.05 -2.31 -14.00
CA GLU A 283 18.03 -3.62 -13.35
C GLU A 283 18.96 -4.58 -14.05
N VAL A 284 19.45 -5.57 -13.31
CA VAL A 284 20.33 -6.58 -13.88
C VAL A 284 19.58 -7.41 -14.91
N ASN A 285 20.22 -7.61 -16.06
CA ASN A 285 19.80 -8.60 -17.02
C ASN A 285 20.17 -10.02 -16.55
N LEU A 286 19.23 -10.68 -15.87
CA LEU A 286 19.45 -12.03 -15.33
C LEU A 286 19.72 -13.09 -16.40
N GLU A 287 19.35 -12.85 -17.67
CA GLU A 287 19.70 -13.75 -18.77
C GLU A 287 21.19 -13.71 -19.08
N GLN A 288 21.82 -12.55 -18.89
CA GLN A 288 23.25 -12.35 -19.14
C GLN A 288 24.11 -12.59 -17.90
N VAL A 289 23.51 -12.49 -16.70
CA VAL A 289 24.22 -12.68 -15.43
C VAL A 289 23.44 -13.66 -14.52
N PRO A 290 23.45 -14.96 -14.84
CA PRO A 290 22.59 -15.96 -14.18
C PRO A 290 23.00 -16.27 -12.73
N ASP A 291 24.25 -16.00 -12.36
CA ASP A 291 24.82 -16.31 -11.04
C ASP A 291 24.56 -15.22 -9.98
N LEU A 292 23.82 -14.16 -10.32
CA LEU A 292 23.55 -13.07 -9.37
C LEU A 292 22.52 -13.46 -8.30
N PRO A 293 22.64 -12.94 -7.06
CA PRO A 293 21.65 -13.16 -6.03
C PRO A 293 20.29 -12.60 -6.47
N LYS A 294 19.24 -13.43 -6.35
CA LYS A 294 17.85 -13.05 -6.68
C LYS A 294 17.33 -11.83 -5.91
N LEU A 295 18.01 -11.44 -4.83
CA LEU A 295 17.68 -10.31 -3.97
C LEU A 295 18.00 -8.94 -4.60
N ARG A 296 18.74 -8.89 -5.72
CA ARG A 296 19.05 -7.61 -6.38
C ARG A 296 17.83 -7.08 -7.12
N GLY A 297 17.23 -6.01 -6.61
CA GLY A 297 16.18 -5.29 -7.31
C GLY A 297 16.71 -4.12 -8.13
N PRO A 298 15.83 -3.26 -8.68
CA PRO A 298 16.23 -2.15 -9.52
C PRO A 298 17.04 -1.10 -8.74
N ASP A 299 18.04 -0.56 -9.43
CA ASP A 299 18.89 0.54 -9.02
C ASP A 299 18.28 1.85 -9.54
N PHE A 300 17.97 2.78 -8.63
CA PHE A 300 17.46 4.11 -8.98
C PHE A 300 18.56 4.94 -9.66
N LEU A 301 18.24 5.59 -10.78
CA LEU A 301 19.19 6.43 -11.51
C LEU A 301 18.92 7.92 -11.30
N PHE A 302 17.73 8.40 -11.67
CA PHE A 302 17.33 9.79 -11.49
C PHE A 302 15.81 9.98 -11.67
N VAL A 303 15.29 11.08 -11.11
CA VAL A 303 13.94 11.60 -11.41
C VAL A 303 14.00 12.53 -12.61
N VAL A 304 12.99 12.49 -13.47
CA VAL A 304 12.76 13.51 -14.50
C VAL A 304 11.67 14.46 -14.02
N ASP A 305 12.07 15.67 -13.69
CA ASP A 305 11.19 16.82 -13.44
C ASP A 305 11.18 17.77 -14.65
N LYS A 306 10.40 18.86 -14.57
CA LYS A 306 10.29 19.87 -15.64
C LYS A 306 11.61 20.56 -16.02
N ASN A 307 12.57 20.61 -15.11
CA ASN A 307 13.83 21.35 -15.25
C ASN A 307 15.03 20.45 -15.48
N THR A 308 14.85 19.14 -15.47
CA THR A 308 15.90 18.15 -15.62
C THR A 308 16.52 18.27 -17.02
N ASP A 309 17.82 18.52 -17.10
CA ASP A 309 18.55 18.35 -18.36
C ASP A 309 18.68 16.85 -18.65
N ILE A 310 17.79 16.34 -19.50
CA ILE A 310 17.75 14.92 -19.86
C ILE A 310 19.07 14.42 -20.43
N ALA A 311 19.77 15.25 -21.20
CA ALA A 311 21.04 14.82 -21.81
C ALA A 311 22.11 14.68 -20.73
N GLU A 312 22.23 15.67 -19.84
CA GLU A 312 23.16 15.62 -18.71
C GLU A 312 22.83 14.46 -17.76
N ALA A 313 21.56 14.29 -17.41
CA ALA A 313 21.08 13.24 -16.53
C ALA A 313 21.42 11.84 -17.07
N ILE A 314 21.15 11.58 -18.36
CA ILE A 314 21.54 10.30 -19.00
C ILE A 314 23.05 10.10 -18.94
N GLN A 315 23.86 11.13 -19.23
CA GLN A 315 25.33 11.04 -19.22
C GLN A 315 25.90 10.75 -17.84
N ALA A 316 25.21 11.14 -16.77
CA ALA A 316 25.60 10.84 -15.39
C ALA A 316 25.35 9.37 -14.98
N THR A 317 24.67 8.56 -15.81
CA THR A 317 24.33 7.16 -15.50
C THR A 317 25.28 6.14 -16.16
N SER A 318 25.01 4.85 -15.95
CA SER A 318 25.66 3.76 -16.68
C SER A 318 25.08 3.51 -18.08
N LEU A 319 23.93 4.08 -18.44
CA LEU A 319 23.26 3.86 -19.72
C LEU A 319 24.14 4.15 -20.95
N PRO A 320 24.98 5.20 -20.99
CA PRO A 320 25.87 5.45 -22.12
C PRO A 320 26.89 4.35 -22.40
N LYS A 321 27.21 3.51 -21.40
CA LYS A 321 28.11 2.36 -21.57
C LYS A 321 27.41 1.16 -22.19
N SER A 322 26.08 1.15 -22.19
CA SER A 322 25.22 0.03 -22.59
C SER A 322 24.34 0.36 -23.79
N ALA A 323 24.54 1.49 -24.46
CA ALA A 323 23.70 1.92 -25.59
C ALA A 323 24.54 2.62 -26.67
N SER A 324 24.16 2.43 -27.94
CA SER A 324 24.75 3.14 -29.07
C SER A 324 24.33 4.62 -29.07
N PRO A 325 25.04 5.52 -29.78
CA PRO A 325 24.64 6.92 -29.90
C PRO A 325 23.21 7.12 -30.43
N GLU A 326 22.77 6.27 -31.37
CA GLU A 326 21.40 6.30 -31.91
C GLU A 326 20.36 5.89 -30.85
N GLN A 327 20.66 4.85 -30.07
CA GLN A 327 19.80 4.41 -28.96
C GLN A 327 19.72 5.47 -27.86
N LEU A 328 20.83 6.13 -27.53
CA LEU A 328 20.87 7.22 -26.56
C LEU A 328 20.04 8.42 -27.02
N GLN A 329 20.14 8.77 -28.30
CA GLN A 329 19.30 9.83 -28.87
C GLN A 329 17.81 9.47 -28.77
N HIS A 330 17.43 8.25 -29.14
CA HIS A 330 16.05 7.78 -29.02
C HIS A 330 15.54 7.83 -27.57
N ASN A 331 16.35 7.37 -26.61
CA ASN A 331 16.02 7.40 -25.19
C ASN A 331 15.84 8.84 -24.68
N ALA A 332 16.71 9.76 -25.10
CA ALA A 332 16.60 11.16 -24.74
C ALA A 332 15.33 11.81 -25.33
N GLU A 333 14.99 11.50 -26.58
CA GLU A 333 13.74 11.96 -27.22
C GLU A 333 12.50 11.44 -26.49
N LEU A 334 12.50 10.15 -26.10
CA LEU A 334 11.42 9.57 -25.31
C LEU A 334 11.24 10.27 -23.97
N LEU A 335 12.33 10.45 -23.21
CA LEU A 335 12.29 11.11 -21.90
C LEU A 335 11.86 12.58 -22.02
N LYS A 336 12.31 13.31 -23.05
CA LYS A 336 11.85 14.68 -23.33
C LYS A 336 10.35 14.73 -23.62
N ASN A 337 9.82 13.81 -24.44
CA ASN A 337 8.38 13.75 -24.72
C ASN A 337 7.55 13.53 -23.45
N LEU A 338 8.03 12.66 -22.55
CA LEU A 338 7.38 12.43 -21.26
C LEU A 338 7.48 13.65 -20.35
N GLN A 339 8.66 14.28 -20.28
CA GLN A 339 8.93 15.49 -19.48
C GLN A 339 8.02 16.66 -19.88
N GLU A 340 7.82 16.89 -21.19
CA GLU A 340 6.96 17.95 -21.71
C GLU A 340 5.51 17.82 -21.21
N ARG A 341 5.05 16.58 -21.01
CA ARG A 341 3.67 16.26 -20.56
C ARG A 341 3.46 16.32 -19.05
N LEU A 342 4.51 16.50 -18.25
CA LEU A 342 4.37 16.69 -16.80
C LEU A 342 3.48 17.90 -16.50
N PRO A 343 2.79 17.96 -15.34
CA PRO A 343 2.20 19.20 -14.86
C PRO A 343 3.28 20.24 -14.55
N ASP A 344 2.91 21.53 -14.61
CA ASP A 344 3.79 22.66 -14.28
C ASP A 344 4.06 22.80 -12.77
#